data_AF-A0A7D4BWW0-F1
#
_entry.id   AF-A0A7D4BWW0-F1
#
_cell.length_a   1.000
_cell.length_b   1.000
_cell.length_c   1.000
_cell.angle_alpha   90.00
_cell.angle_beta   90.00
_cell.angle_gamma   90.00
#
_symmetry.space_group_name_H-M   'P 1'
#
loop_
_entity.id
_entity.type
_entity.pdbx_description
1 polymer ?
#
loop_
_entity_poly.entity_id
_entity_poly.type
_entity_poly.pdbx_seq_one_letter_code
_entity_poly.pdbx_strand_id
1 'polypeptide(L)'
;MLYRLGLLATFLTATAAQAQIIADPAQALAARDTLLRQATQLRQQVQARSAYFSTDMHTQRLRRQVVRGVVDIVATAGAATTTRLQWRHVTRYRRNGRVQEHYYIKTSSKVILEEYWLNGHVLRLAISNLVPGAGSLSPRHLGRYWQSGYVVLDRKQYALPRPAN
;
A
#
# COMPACT_ATOMS: atom_id res chain seq x y z
N MET A 1 52.85 -40.54 -5.10
CA MET A 1 53.09 -39.09 -5.31
C MET A 1 51.75 -38.38 -5.22
N LEU A 2 51.59 -37.55 -4.19
CA LEU A 2 50.38 -36.83 -3.81
C LEU A 2 50.27 -35.52 -4.59
N TYR A 3 49.18 -35.28 -5.32
CA TYR A 3 48.80 -33.94 -5.75
C TYR A 3 47.57 -33.48 -4.95
N ARG A 4 47.85 -32.60 -3.98
CA ARG A 4 46.86 -31.86 -3.20
C ARG A 4 46.13 -30.88 -4.12
N LEU A 5 44.89 -31.19 -4.48
CA LEU A 5 43.96 -30.21 -5.05
C LEU A 5 43.48 -29.31 -3.90
N GLY A 6 44.07 -28.12 -3.84
CA GLY A 6 43.72 -27.07 -2.89
C GLY A 6 42.29 -26.58 -3.12
N LEU A 7 41.44 -26.83 -2.13
CA LEU A 7 40.06 -26.40 -2.08
C LEU A 7 40.04 -24.93 -1.63
N LEU A 8 40.05 -24.00 -2.60
CA LEU A 8 39.84 -22.57 -2.37
C LEU A 8 38.36 -22.34 -2.02
N ALA A 9 38.03 -22.52 -0.74
CA ALA A 9 36.76 -22.08 -0.18
C ALA A 9 36.80 -20.55 -0.01
N THR A 10 36.50 -19.81 -1.08
CA THR A 10 36.08 -18.41 -0.96
C THR A 10 34.78 -18.37 -0.17
N PHE A 11 34.89 -18.14 1.14
CA PHE A 11 33.78 -17.76 1.99
C PHE A 11 33.26 -16.41 1.50
N LEU A 12 32.26 -16.43 0.63
CA LEU A 12 31.41 -15.27 0.37
C LEU A 12 30.68 -14.93 1.67
N THR A 13 31.24 -14.00 2.43
CA THR A 13 30.53 -13.28 3.48
C THR A 13 29.48 -12.40 2.81
N ALA A 14 28.35 -13.00 2.48
CA ALA A 14 27.13 -12.28 2.18
C ALA A 14 26.73 -11.50 3.44
N THR A 15 27.15 -10.24 3.51
CA THR A 15 26.70 -9.29 4.53
C THR A 15 25.21 -9.08 4.30
N ALA A 16 24.39 -9.85 5.02
CA ALA A 16 22.97 -9.61 5.13
C ALA A 16 22.80 -8.20 5.73
N ALA A 17 22.50 -7.22 4.87
CA ALA A 17 22.11 -5.89 5.29
C ALA A 17 20.83 -6.03 6.12
N GLN A 18 20.98 -6.08 7.44
CA GLN A 18 19.86 -6.07 8.37
C GLN A 18 19.18 -4.71 8.24
N ALA A 19 17.89 -4.70 7.91
CA ALA A 19 17.11 -3.48 7.87
C ALA A 19 17.12 -2.85 9.27
N GLN A 20 17.74 -1.68 9.42
CA GLN A 20 17.82 -0.97 10.69
C GLN A 20 16.41 -0.55 11.13
N ILE A 21 15.95 -1.08 12.26
CA ILE A 21 14.67 -0.71 12.86
C ILE A 21 14.86 0.58 13.65
N ILE A 22 14.12 1.62 13.30
CA ILE A 22 14.08 2.89 13.99
C ILE A 22 13.02 2.80 15.09
N ALA A 23 13.45 2.95 16.35
CA ALA A 23 12.58 2.82 17.52
C ALA A 23 12.11 4.16 18.10
N ASP A 24 12.46 5.29 17.48
CA ASP A 24 12.00 6.61 17.91
C ASP A 24 10.46 6.73 17.68
N PRO A 25 9.65 6.87 18.74
CA PRO A 25 8.20 6.89 18.64
C PRO A 25 7.70 8.09 17.84
N ALA A 26 8.36 9.25 17.92
CA ALA A 26 7.94 10.45 17.19
C ALA A 26 8.15 10.25 15.68
N GLN A 27 9.28 9.67 15.29
CA GLN A 27 9.56 9.34 13.89
C GLN A 27 8.63 8.26 13.36
N ALA A 28 8.32 7.24 14.16
CA ALA A 28 7.40 6.18 13.76
C ALA A 28 5.98 6.69 13.53
N LEU A 29 5.49 7.59 14.38
CA LEU A 29 4.20 8.26 14.20
C LEU A 29 4.20 9.16 12.98
N ALA A 30 5.26 9.96 12.78
CA ALA A 30 5.40 10.80 11.58
C ALA A 30 5.42 9.97 10.29
N ALA A 31 6.09 8.81 10.28
CA ALA A 31 6.11 7.89 9.16
C ALA A 31 4.71 7.29 8.88
N ARG A 32 4.00 6.89 9.94
CA ARG A 32 2.60 6.43 9.84
C ARG A 32 1.71 7.48 9.20
N ASP A 33 1.75 8.70 9.73
CA ASP A 33 0.87 9.79 9.31
C ASP A 33 1.19 10.25 7.88
N THR A 34 2.47 10.18 7.49
CA THR A 34 2.90 10.40 6.10
C THR A 34 2.25 9.39 5.16
N LEU A 35 2.26 8.09 5.49
CA LEU A 35 1.60 7.07 4.68
C LEU A 35 0.09 7.29 4.61
N LEU A 36 -0.57 7.57 5.73
CA LEU A 36 -2.02 7.81 5.77
C LEU A 36 -2.42 9.02 4.91
N ARG A 37 -1.64 10.11 4.97
CA ARG A 37 -1.87 11.31 4.16
C ARG A 37 -1.73 11.01 2.67
N GLN A 38 -0.67 10.30 2.28
CA GLN A 38 -0.44 9.90 0.90
C GLN A 38 -1.55 8.97 0.37
N ALA A 39 -1.98 8.00 1.17
CA ALA A 39 -3.09 7.11 0.82
C ALA A 39 -4.38 7.88 0.58
N THR A 40 -4.69 8.82 1.49
CA THR A 40 -5.88 9.68 1.40
C THR A 40 -5.83 10.56 0.16
N GLN A 41 -4.69 11.20 -0.11
CA GLN A 41 -4.50 12.03 -1.30
C GLN A 41 -4.68 11.22 -2.59
N LEU A 42 -4.07 10.02 -2.67
CA LEU A 42 -4.21 9.15 -3.83
C LEU A 42 -5.67 8.71 -4.03
N ARG A 43 -6.36 8.34 -2.95
CA ARG A 43 -7.79 7.99 -2.99
C ARG A 43 -8.63 9.14 -3.54
N GLN A 44 -8.48 10.34 -2.98
CA GLN A 44 -9.21 11.53 -3.40
C GLN A 44 -8.94 11.88 -4.86
N GLN A 45 -7.67 11.82 -5.29
CA GLN A 45 -7.30 12.09 -6.68
C GLN A 45 -7.94 11.09 -7.66
N VAL A 46 -7.89 9.79 -7.34
CA VAL A 46 -8.47 8.75 -8.20
C VAL A 46 -9.99 8.87 -8.24
N GLN A 47 -10.64 9.10 -7.09
CA GLN A 47 -12.09 9.27 -7.04
C GLN A 47 -12.54 10.52 -7.78
N ALA A 48 -11.87 11.66 -7.60
CA ALA A 48 -12.22 12.91 -8.27
C ALA A 48 -12.06 12.86 -9.80
N ARG A 49 -11.10 12.05 -10.29
CA ARG A 49 -10.86 11.85 -11.74
C ARG A 49 -11.64 10.70 -12.34
N SER A 50 -12.34 9.90 -11.53
CA SER A 50 -13.12 8.78 -12.03
C SER A 50 -14.35 9.31 -12.76
N ALA A 51 -14.34 9.24 -14.08
CA ALA A 51 -15.46 9.66 -14.91
C ALA A 51 -16.73 8.82 -14.65
N TYR A 52 -16.56 7.55 -14.28
CA TYR A 52 -17.65 6.62 -14.03
C TYR A 52 -17.36 5.74 -12.81
N PHE A 53 -18.38 5.55 -11.97
CA PHE A 53 -18.37 4.57 -10.91
C PHE A 53 -19.71 3.82 -10.86
N SER A 54 -19.66 2.58 -10.40
CA SER A 54 -20.82 1.71 -10.19
C SER A 54 -20.85 1.30 -8.72
N THR A 55 -22.05 1.28 -8.16
CA THR A 55 -22.32 0.82 -6.81
C THR A 55 -23.19 -0.42 -6.88
N ASP A 56 -22.64 -1.55 -6.46
CA ASP A 56 -23.33 -2.83 -6.38
C ASP A 56 -23.61 -3.17 -4.91
N MET A 57 -24.88 -3.38 -4.55
CA MET A 57 -25.23 -4.02 -3.27
C MET A 57 -25.42 -5.51 -3.50
N HIS A 58 -24.54 -6.34 -2.94
CA HIS A 58 -24.61 -7.80 -3.17
C HIS A 58 -25.54 -8.50 -2.18
N THR A 59 -26.37 -9.38 -2.74
CA THR A 59 -27.57 -9.95 -2.16
C THR A 59 -27.29 -11.15 -1.25
N GLN A 60 -26.71 -10.89 -0.07
CA GLN A 60 -26.99 -11.70 1.12
C GLN A 60 -27.33 -10.73 2.27
N ARG A 61 -28.56 -10.18 2.21
CA ARG A 61 -29.17 -9.26 3.19
C ARG A 61 -28.59 -7.83 3.27
N LEU A 62 -28.19 -7.21 2.14
CA LEU A 62 -27.70 -5.81 2.07
C LEU A 62 -26.45 -5.49 2.92
N ARG A 63 -25.74 -6.52 3.41
CA ARG A 63 -24.60 -6.35 4.32
C ARG A 63 -23.27 -6.13 3.63
N ARG A 64 -23.26 -6.07 2.31
CA ARG A 64 -22.06 -5.83 1.52
C ARG A 64 -22.36 -4.81 0.42
N GLN A 65 -21.68 -3.68 0.51
CA GLN A 65 -21.66 -2.67 -0.52
C GLN A 65 -20.32 -2.74 -1.24
N VAL A 66 -20.36 -2.66 -2.57
CA VAL A 66 -19.17 -2.59 -3.41
C VAL A 66 -19.30 -1.37 -4.29
N VAL A 67 -18.44 -0.39 -4.12
CA VAL A 67 -18.29 0.73 -5.04
C VAL A 67 -17.03 0.48 -5.86
N ARG A 68 -17.10 0.66 -7.18
CA ARG A 68 -15.97 0.49 -8.07
C ARG A 68 -15.97 1.56 -9.14
N GLY A 69 -14.78 1.95 -9.59
CA GLY A 69 -14.65 2.91 -10.68
C GLY A 69 -13.37 2.69 -11.46
N VAL A 70 -13.28 3.41 -12.57
CA VAL A 70 -12.16 3.35 -13.48
C VAL A 70 -11.74 4.79 -13.80
N VAL A 71 -10.43 5.03 -13.84
CA VAL A 71 -9.85 6.29 -14.29
C VAL A 71 -8.74 6.00 -15.28
N ASP A 72 -8.72 6.76 -16.36
CA ASP A 72 -7.68 6.72 -17.37
C ASP A 72 -6.70 7.87 -17.10
N ILE A 73 -5.43 7.54 -16.85
CA ILE A 73 -4.37 8.51 -16.55
C ILE A 73 -3.43 8.61 -17.75
N VAL A 74 -3.33 9.81 -18.33
CA VAL A 74 -2.42 10.08 -19.44
C VAL A 74 -1.03 10.37 -18.90
N ALA A 75 -0.03 9.68 -19.46
CA ALA A 75 1.35 9.70 -18.97
C ALA A 75 2.17 10.96 -19.31
N THR A 76 1.70 11.81 -20.22
CA THR A 76 2.23 13.16 -20.49
C THR A 76 1.19 13.81 -21.40
N ALA A 77 0.93 15.11 -21.28
CA ALA A 77 0.06 15.80 -22.24
C ALA A 77 0.63 15.60 -23.67
N GLY A 78 -0.12 14.90 -24.53
CA GLY A 78 0.33 14.52 -25.89
C GLY A 78 0.92 13.11 -26.04
N ALA A 79 1.06 12.33 -24.96
CA ALA A 79 1.46 10.92 -25.06
C ALA A 79 0.26 10.01 -25.39
N ALA A 80 0.46 9.05 -26.30
CA ALA A 80 -0.55 8.06 -26.67
C ALA A 80 -0.79 6.98 -25.60
N THR A 81 0.09 6.88 -24.59
CA THR A 81 0.01 5.83 -23.57
C THR A 81 -0.84 6.29 -22.38
N THR A 82 -2.05 5.75 -22.32
CA THR A 82 -2.99 5.92 -21.20
C THR A 82 -2.90 4.73 -20.26
N THR A 83 -2.64 4.97 -18.98
CA THR A 83 -2.69 3.93 -17.94
C THR A 83 -4.06 3.92 -17.30
N ARG A 84 -4.77 2.80 -17.42
CA ARG A 84 -6.07 2.60 -16.76
C ARG A 84 -5.88 2.14 -15.33
N LEU A 85 -6.36 2.92 -14.37
CA LEU A 85 -6.51 2.52 -12.98
C LEU A 85 -7.93 2.05 -12.70
N GLN A 86 -8.04 1.00 -11.91
CA GLN A 86 -9.30 0.49 -11.38
C GLN A 86 -9.25 0.61 -9.87
N TRP A 87 -10.32 1.13 -9.26
CA TRP A 87 -10.45 1.16 -7.82
C TRP A 87 -11.72 0.44 -7.38
N ARG A 88 -11.69 -0.06 -6.15
CA ARG A 88 -12.84 -0.70 -5.52
C ARG A 88 -12.81 -0.43 -4.02
N HIS A 89 -13.97 -0.07 -3.48
CA HIS A 89 -14.27 0.04 -2.07
C HIS A 89 -15.32 -1.01 -1.71
N VAL A 90 -14.98 -1.94 -0.83
CA VAL A 90 -15.90 -2.95 -0.31
C VAL A 90 -16.18 -2.64 1.14
N THR A 91 -17.44 -2.38 1.48
CA THR A 91 -17.91 -2.18 2.86
C THR A 91 -18.74 -3.39 3.27
N ARG A 92 -18.41 -3.99 4.41
CA ARG A 92 -19.10 -5.16 4.98
C ARG A 92 -19.62 -4.84 6.38
N TYR A 93 -20.94 -4.94 6.53
CA TYR A 93 -21.65 -4.79 7.80
C TYR A 93 -21.80 -6.17 8.47
N ARG A 94 -21.10 -6.38 9.58
CA ARG A 94 -21.11 -7.66 10.32
C ARG A 94 -22.30 -7.71 11.29
N ARG A 95 -22.68 -8.94 11.70
CA ARG A 95 -23.79 -9.18 12.66
C ARG A 95 -23.56 -8.52 14.03
N ASN A 96 -22.30 -8.37 14.43
CA ASN A 96 -21.91 -7.78 15.70
C ASN A 96 -21.76 -6.25 15.63
N GLY A 97 -22.38 -5.59 14.65
CA GLY A 97 -22.32 -4.13 14.46
C GLY A 97 -21.00 -3.61 13.90
N ARG A 98 -19.98 -4.46 13.70
CA ARG A 98 -18.69 -4.02 13.15
C ARG A 98 -18.78 -3.72 11.65
N VAL A 99 -18.10 -2.67 11.22
CA VAL A 99 -17.95 -2.31 9.81
C VAL A 99 -16.53 -2.63 9.38
N GLN A 100 -16.39 -3.49 8.37
CA GLN A 100 -15.10 -3.80 7.76
C GLN A 100 -15.06 -3.20 6.37
N GLU A 101 -13.97 -2.51 6.06
CA GLU A 101 -13.80 -1.90 4.75
C GLU A 101 -12.49 -2.36 4.12
N HIS A 102 -12.53 -2.57 2.80
CA HIS A 102 -11.37 -2.87 2.00
C HIS A 102 -11.39 -1.95 0.79
N TYR A 103 -10.41 -1.08 0.71
CA TYR A 103 -10.22 -0.18 -0.42
C TYR A 103 -8.96 -0.59 -1.17
N TYR A 104 -9.02 -0.65 -2.50
CA TYR A 104 -7.82 -0.84 -3.29
C TYR A 104 -7.87 -0.08 -4.62
N ILE A 105 -6.69 0.26 -5.11
CA ILE A 105 -6.44 0.83 -6.44
C ILE A 105 -5.42 -0.07 -7.11
N LYS A 106 -5.68 -0.44 -8.36
CA LYS A 106 -4.77 -1.27 -9.16
C LYS A 106 -4.72 -0.82 -10.61
N THR A 107 -3.60 -1.09 -11.26
CA THR A 107 -3.51 -1.19 -12.71
C THR A 107 -3.93 -2.58 -13.16
N SER A 108 -3.85 -2.87 -14.46
CA SER A 108 -4.09 -4.22 -15.00
C SER A 108 -3.22 -5.30 -14.36
N SER A 109 -2.00 -4.98 -13.93
CA SER A 109 -1.02 -5.96 -13.45
C SER A 109 -0.59 -5.77 -12.00
N LYS A 110 -0.90 -4.65 -11.34
CA LYS A 110 -0.35 -4.34 -10.02
C LYS A 110 -1.30 -3.53 -9.12
N VAL A 111 -1.33 -3.87 -7.83
CA VAL A 111 -2.00 -3.07 -6.79
C VAL A 111 -1.12 -1.89 -6.39
N ILE A 112 -1.64 -0.67 -6.54
CA ILE A 112 -0.97 0.60 -6.17
C ILE A 112 -1.32 0.97 -4.73
N LEU A 113 -2.56 0.76 -4.31
CA LEU A 113 -3.02 1.07 -2.96
C LEU A 113 -3.90 -0.08 -2.47
N GLU A 114 -3.71 -0.46 -1.23
CA GLU A 114 -4.56 -1.40 -0.52
C GLU A 114 -4.71 -0.94 0.94
N GLU A 115 -5.95 -0.84 1.39
CA GLU A 115 -6.29 -0.39 2.74
C GLU A 115 -7.34 -1.32 3.34
N TYR A 116 -7.11 -1.73 4.58
CA TYR A 116 -8.08 -2.47 5.38
C TYR A 116 -8.47 -1.63 6.57
N TRP A 117 -9.78 -1.52 6.79
CA TRP A 117 -10.36 -0.75 7.87
C TRP A 117 -11.27 -1.62 8.72
N LEU A 118 -11.33 -1.31 10.00
CA LEU A 118 -12.29 -1.84 10.94
C LEU A 118 -12.82 -0.70 11.80
N ASN A 119 -14.13 -0.47 11.75
CA ASN A 119 -14.83 0.58 12.49
C ASN A 119 -14.17 1.96 12.32
N GLY A 120 -13.79 2.32 11.09
CA GLY A 120 -13.13 3.60 10.81
C GLY A 120 -11.63 3.68 11.14
N HIS A 121 -11.03 2.61 11.68
CA HIS A 121 -9.59 2.55 11.95
C HIS A 121 -8.85 1.73 10.89
N VAL A 122 -7.73 2.24 10.40
CA VAL A 122 -6.86 1.53 9.44
C VAL A 122 -6.11 0.40 10.16
N LEU A 123 -6.37 -0.84 9.77
CA LEU A 123 -5.66 -2.03 10.25
C LEU A 123 -4.37 -2.28 9.48
N ARG A 124 -4.44 -2.07 8.17
CA ARG A 124 -3.36 -2.32 7.23
C ARG A 124 -3.46 -1.34 6.09
N LEU A 125 -2.32 -0.79 5.70
CA LEU A 125 -2.16 0.08 4.56
C LEU A 125 -0.92 -0.39 3.80
N ALA A 126 -1.06 -0.62 2.51
CA ALA A 126 0.06 -0.87 1.62
C ALA A 126 -0.09 0.05 0.42
N ILE A 127 0.95 0.83 0.16
CA ILE A 127 1.00 1.68 -1.01
C ILE A 127 2.19 1.19 -1.84
N SER A 128 2.08 1.17 -3.15
CA SER A 128 3.12 0.68 -4.04
C SER A 128 3.24 1.58 -5.26
N ASN A 129 4.47 1.72 -5.77
CA ASN A 129 4.69 2.54 -6.95
C ASN A 129 4.16 1.88 -8.20
N LEU A 130 3.38 2.63 -8.97
CA LEU A 130 3.37 2.67 -10.44
C LEU A 130 2.14 3.46 -10.91
N VAL A 131 2.33 4.76 -11.16
CA VAL A 131 1.53 5.46 -12.18
C VAL A 131 2.53 6.14 -13.10
N PRO A 132 2.86 5.54 -14.26
CA PRO A 132 3.70 6.19 -15.25
C PRO A 132 3.05 7.49 -15.72
N GLY A 133 3.80 8.60 -15.60
CA GLY A 133 3.53 9.80 -16.40
C GLY A 133 2.51 10.81 -15.87
N ALA A 134 2.37 10.92 -14.56
CA ALA A 134 2.13 12.26 -14.04
C ALA A 134 3.51 12.91 -13.86
N GLY A 135 3.77 14.03 -14.54
CA GLY A 135 5.03 14.78 -14.38
C GLY A 135 5.37 14.92 -12.90
N SER A 136 6.39 14.19 -12.46
CA SER A 136 6.83 14.05 -11.06
C SER A 136 5.72 13.78 -10.01
N LEU A 137 5.40 12.50 -9.77
CA LEU A 137 4.63 12.07 -8.57
C LEU A 137 5.39 11.03 -7.70
N SER A 138 6.66 11.23 -7.38
CA SER A 138 7.39 10.26 -6.53
C SER A 138 6.99 10.36 -5.04
N PRO A 139 6.99 9.24 -4.27
CA PRO A 139 8.25 8.67 -3.82
C PRO A 139 8.51 7.23 -4.26
N ARG A 140 9.80 6.94 -4.46
CA ARG A 140 10.37 5.73 -5.07
C ARG A 140 10.21 4.42 -4.26
N HIS A 141 9.62 4.41 -3.07
CA HIS A 141 9.06 3.20 -2.44
C HIS A 141 7.94 3.50 -1.43
N LEU A 142 6.71 3.43 -1.91
CA LEU A 142 5.52 3.58 -1.10
C LEU A 142 5.41 2.41 -0.09
N GLY A 143 5.15 2.80 1.15
CA GLY A 143 5.40 1.98 2.33
C GLY A 143 4.28 1.02 2.69
N ARG A 144 4.42 0.39 3.85
CA ARG A 144 3.40 -0.47 4.43
C ARG A 144 3.25 -0.17 5.91
N TYR A 145 2.02 -0.13 6.38
CA TYR A 145 1.67 0.05 7.77
C TYR A 145 0.81 -1.12 8.21
N TRP A 146 1.13 -1.65 9.39
CA TRP A 146 0.30 -2.58 10.13
C TRP A 146 0.07 -2.03 11.52
N GLN A 147 -1.18 -2.01 11.95
CA GLN A 147 -1.53 -1.60 13.31
C GLN A 147 -0.80 -2.44 14.37
N SER A 148 -0.43 -3.68 14.04
CA SER A 148 0.24 -4.62 14.94
C SER A 148 1.68 -4.28 15.32
N GLY A 149 2.26 -3.16 14.85
CA GLY A 149 3.42 -2.58 15.54
C GLY A 149 4.57 -2.08 14.68
N TYR A 150 4.42 -1.97 13.36
CA TYR A 150 5.46 -1.36 12.54
C TYR A 150 4.93 -0.63 11.31
N VAL A 151 5.72 0.35 10.90
CA VAL A 151 5.59 1.09 9.64
C VAL A 151 6.86 0.86 8.84
N VAL A 152 6.74 0.56 7.56
CA VAL A 152 7.83 0.60 6.60
C VAL A 152 7.59 1.79 5.70
N LEU A 153 8.51 2.74 5.64
CA LEU A 153 8.46 3.90 4.75
C LEU A 153 9.81 4.07 4.08
N ASP A 154 9.85 4.15 2.75
CA ASP A 154 11.08 4.31 1.96
C ASP A 154 12.19 3.31 2.34
N ARG A 155 11.83 2.03 2.46
CA ARG A 155 12.70 0.91 2.89
C ARG A 155 13.24 0.99 4.32
N LYS A 156 12.87 2.00 5.10
CA LYS A 156 13.16 2.08 6.54
C LYS A 156 12.00 1.48 7.32
N GLN A 157 12.31 0.74 8.37
CA GLN A 157 11.31 0.15 9.26
C GLN A 157 11.29 0.92 10.58
N TYR A 158 10.10 1.30 11.02
CA TYR A 158 9.85 2.05 12.25
C TYR A 158 8.97 1.21 13.17
N ALA A 159 9.37 1.07 14.43
CA ALA A 159 8.56 0.39 15.44
C ALA A 159 7.52 1.37 16.00
N LEU A 160 6.24 0.97 15.99
CA LEU A 160 5.19 1.79 16.57
C LEU A 160 5.12 1.59 18.09
N PRO A 161 4.85 2.65 18.87
CA PRO A 161 4.63 2.51 20.30
C PRO A 161 3.43 1.59 20.54
N ARG A 162 3.64 0.56 21.37
CA ARG A 162 2.53 -0.27 21.84
C ARG A 162 1.77 0.51 22.91
N PRO A 163 0.43 0.47 22.93
CA PRO A 163 -0.29 0.93 24.10
C PRO A 163 0.21 0.12 25.31
N ALA A 164 0.57 0.81 26.39
CA ALA A 164 0.80 0.16 27.66
C ALA A 164 -0.53 -0.46 28.09
N ASN A 165 -0.57 -1.80 28.15
CA ASN A 165 -1.71 -2.52 28.72
C ASN A 165 -1.72 -2.34 30.23
#